data_AF-A0A3A4K4L6-F1
#
_entry.id   AF-A0A3A4K4L6-F1
#
_cell.length_a   1.000
_cell.length_b   1.000
_cell.length_c   1.000
_cell.angle_alpha   90.00
_cell.angle_beta   90.00
_cell.angle_gamma   90.00
#
_symmetry.space_group_name_H-M   'P 1'
#
loop_
_entity.id
_entity.type
_entity.pdbx_description
1 polymer ?
#
loop_
_entity_poly.entity_id
_entity_poly.type
_entity_poly.pdbx_seq_one_letter_code
_entity_poly.pdbx_strand_id
1 'polypeptide(L)'
;MTPKATKLGLELKVVLDQEAGLLKALVEAMHEERELLVRFQPNQLVELNKRKELLVLQHSYLEQGRRELTRKLGRELGLDSDGAGLAAIAEKLDGQLGRDLQNLKSTLSALVDAVTELNSLNKQLIEFSIRSVKGSVAFLKKRFFNAGTYSAEGMINQQISTLSMIHNRA
;
A
#
# COMPACT_ATOMS: atom_id res chain seq x y z
N MET A 1 0.18 -40.19 -12.66
CA MET A 1 -0.61 -38.93 -12.75
C MET A 1 -1.58 -39.02 -13.91
N THR A 2 -2.81 -38.53 -13.75
CA THR A 2 -3.77 -38.43 -14.87
C THR A 2 -3.38 -37.28 -15.79
N PRO A 3 -3.54 -37.40 -17.13
CA PRO A 3 -3.23 -36.31 -18.06
C PRO A 3 -4.05 -35.03 -17.78
N LYS A 4 -5.23 -35.20 -17.18
CA LYS A 4 -6.11 -34.11 -16.74
C LYS A 4 -5.50 -33.31 -15.57
N ALA A 5 -4.92 -33.96 -14.57
CA ALA A 5 -4.27 -33.30 -13.43
C ALA A 5 -3.03 -32.50 -13.87
N THR A 6 -2.23 -33.02 -14.81
CA THR A 6 -1.08 -32.32 -15.36
C THR A 6 -1.48 -31.04 -16.11
N LYS A 7 -2.56 -31.10 -16.91
CA LYS A 7 -3.09 -29.92 -17.62
C LYS A 7 -3.56 -28.84 -16.65
N LEU A 8 -4.34 -29.21 -15.63
CA LEU A 8 -4.81 -28.28 -14.60
C LEU A 8 -3.64 -27.67 -13.79
N GLY A 9 -2.59 -28.44 -13.52
CA GLY A 9 -1.38 -27.94 -12.86
C GLY A 9 -0.64 -26.88 -13.71
N LEU A 10 -0.55 -27.08 -15.03
CA LEU A 10 0.03 -26.10 -15.95
C LEU A 10 -0.80 -24.82 -16.02
N GLU A 11 -2.13 -24.94 -16.11
CA GLU A 11 -3.04 -23.79 -16.09
C GLU A 11 -2.88 -22.99 -14.78
N LEU A 12 -2.82 -23.68 -13.64
CA LEU A 12 -2.61 -23.04 -12.34
C LEU A 12 -1.26 -22.31 -12.27
N LYS A 13 -0.20 -22.90 -12.83
CA LYS A 13 1.12 -22.25 -12.92
C LYS A 13 1.04 -20.92 -13.69
N VAL A 14 0.36 -20.90 -14.84
CA VAL A 14 0.19 -19.68 -15.64
C VAL A 14 -0.53 -18.59 -14.85
N VAL A 15 -1.60 -18.94 -14.12
CA VAL A 15 -2.32 -17.96 -13.28
C VAL A 15 -1.42 -17.42 -12.16
N LEU A 16 -0.64 -18.27 -11.50
CA LEU A 16 0.30 -17.85 -10.45
C LEU A 16 1.42 -16.94 -10.98
N ASP A 17 1.94 -17.23 -12.18
CA ASP A 17 2.92 -16.37 -12.85
C ASP A 17 2.33 -14.97 -13.16
N GLN A 18 1.07 -14.93 -13.61
CA GLN A 18 0.35 -13.68 -13.86
C GLN A 18 0.12 -12.89 -12.57
N GLU A 19 -0.28 -13.54 -11.48
CA GLU A 19 -0.41 -12.91 -10.16
C GLU A 19 0.92 -12.35 -9.66
N ALA A 20 2.02 -13.09 -9.84
CA ALA A 20 3.35 -12.60 -9.48
C ALA A 20 3.74 -11.37 -10.29
N GLY A 21 3.38 -11.32 -11.58
CA GLY A 21 3.54 -10.14 -12.42
C GLY A 21 2.75 -8.93 -11.91
N LEU A 22 1.48 -9.12 -11.55
CA LEU A 22 0.65 -8.04 -11.00
C LEU A 22 1.16 -7.52 -9.65
N LEU A 23 1.59 -8.42 -8.76
CA LEU A 23 2.14 -8.02 -7.47
C LEU A 23 3.47 -7.26 -7.63
N LYS A 24 4.34 -7.65 -8.56
CA LYS A 24 5.55 -6.88 -8.90
C LYS A 24 5.21 -5.48 -9.40
N ALA A 25 4.26 -5.38 -10.32
CA ALA A 25 3.79 -4.08 -10.83
C ALA A 25 3.18 -3.22 -9.72
N LEU A 26 2.51 -3.84 -8.74
CA LEU A 26 1.99 -3.15 -7.56
C LEU A 26 3.12 -2.64 -6.66
N VAL A 27 4.14 -3.46 -6.39
CA VAL A 27 5.35 -3.05 -5.64
C VAL A 27 6.03 -1.85 -6.29
N GLU A 28 6.22 -1.88 -7.61
CA GLU A 28 6.76 -0.75 -8.38
C GLU A 28 5.91 0.51 -8.21
N ALA A 29 4.58 0.38 -8.32
CA ALA A 29 3.66 1.49 -8.10
C ALA A 29 3.71 2.03 -6.66
N MET A 30 3.95 1.18 -5.65
CA MET A 30 4.11 1.65 -4.25
C MET A 30 5.43 2.40 -4.06
N HIS A 31 6.50 1.99 -4.73
CA HIS A 31 7.76 2.75 -4.74
C HIS A 31 7.59 4.11 -5.44
N GLU A 32 6.89 4.13 -6.59
CA GLU A 32 6.55 5.38 -7.29
C GLU A 32 5.71 6.31 -6.39
N GLU A 33 4.74 5.76 -5.67
CA GLU A 33 3.91 6.54 -4.73
C GLU A 33 4.77 7.22 -3.68
N ARG A 34 5.74 6.50 -3.11
CA ARG A 34 6.65 7.06 -2.12
C ARG A 34 7.43 8.26 -2.69
N GLU A 35 7.97 8.13 -3.91
CA GLU A 35 8.69 9.22 -4.57
C GLU A 35 7.78 10.43 -4.82
N LEU A 36 6.55 10.21 -5.28
CA LEU A 36 5.58 11.28 -5.53
C LEU A 36 5.13 11.98 -4.23
N LEU A 37 5.00 11.23 -3.14
CA LEU A 37 4.70 11.78 -1.80
C LEU A 37 5.84 12.66 -1.30
N VAL A 38 7.10 12.23 -1.46
CA VAL A 38 8.28 13.03 -1.09
C VAL A 38 8.37 14.30 -1.93
N ARG A 39 8.02 14.24 -3.22
CA ARG A 39 8.06 15.39 -4.14
C ARG A 39 6.83 16.30 -4.06
N PHE A 40 5.82 15.97 -3.26
CA PHE A 40 4.55 16.70 -3.15
C PHE A 40 3.87 16.95 -4.51
N GLN A 41 3.68 15.90 -5.31
CA GLN A 41 3.05 15.98 -6.64
C GLN A 41 1.62 15.38 -6.63
N PRO A 42 0.59 16.08 -6.11
CA PRO A 42 -0.73 15.51 -5.85
C PRO A 42 -1.46 15.05 -7.13
N ASN A 43 -1.27 15.75 -8.25
CA ASN A 43 -1.92 15.39 -9.52
C ASN A 43 -1.42 14.05 -10.05
N GLN A 44 -0.13 13.77 -9.91
CA GLN A 44 0.47 12.50 -10.34
C GLN A 44 0.06 11.36 -9.40
N LEU A 45 -0.13 11.67 -8.11
CA LEU A 45 -0.62 10.70 -7.12
C LEU A 45 -2.03 10.18 -7.47
N VAL A 46 -2.90 11.03 -8.02
CA VAL A 46 -4.26 10.63 -8.45
C VAL A 46 -4.21 9.62 -9.59
N GLU A 47 -3.38 9.86 -10.61
CA GLU A 47 -3.23 8.92 -11.73
C GLU A 47 -2.58 7.61 -11.28
N LEU A 48 -1.61 7.68 -10.37
CA LEU A 48 -1.00 6.49 -9.78
C LEU A 48 -2.02 5.67 -8.97
N ASN A 49 -2.91 6.32 -8.22
CA ASN A 49 -3.97 5.63 -7.49
C ASN A 49 -4.92 4.89 -8.43
N LYS A 50 -5.35 5.50 -9.55
CA LYS A 50 -6.15 4.80 -10.57
C LYS A 50 -5.46 3.55 -11.10
N ARG A 51 -4.14 3.63 -11.36
CA ARG A 51 -3.35 2.48 -11.80
C ARG A 51 -3.31 1.38 -10.73
N LYS A 52 -3.10 1.73 -9.46
CA LYS A 52 -3.12 0.77 -8.34
C LYS A 52 -4.50 0.11 -8.19
N GLU A 53 -5.59 0.86 -8.30
CA GLU A 53 -6.95 0.32 -8.26
C GLU A 53 -7.19 -0.71 -9.37
N LEU A 54 -6.74 -0.42 -10.59
CA LEU A 54 -6.81 -1.36 -11.71
C LEU A 54 -6.02 -2.65 -11.42
N LEU A 55 -4.79 -2.54 -10.91
CA LEU A 55 -3.95 -3.69 -10.55
C LEU A 55 -4.60 -4.56 -9.47
N VAL A 56 -5.20 -3.94 -8.45
CA VAL A 56 -5.91 -4.66 -7.38
C VAL A 56 -7.15 -5.37 -7.92
N LEU A 57 -7.89 -4.74 -8.84
CA LEU A 57 -9.04 -5.35 -9.47
C LEU A 57 -8.63 -6.57 -10.33
N GLN A 58 -7.58 -6.43 -11.13
CA GLN A 58 -7.01 -7.52 -11.93
C GLN A 58 -6.54 -8.68 -11.04
N HIS A 59 -5.89 -8.38 -9.92
CA HIS A 59 -5.44 -9.40 -8.97
C HIS A 59 -6.64 -10.15 -8.36
N SER A 60 -7.70 -9.42 -8.00
CA SER A 60 -8.93 -10.02 -7.46
C SER A 60 -9.58 -10.99 -8.44
N TYR A 61 -9.55 -10.68 -9.74
CA TYR A 61 -10.05 -11.57 -10.79
C TYR A 61 -9.20 -12.84 -10.94
N LEU A 62 -7.87 -12.70 -10.99
CA LEU A 62 -6.96 -13.86 -11.06
C LEU A 62 -7.08 -14.77 -9.84
N GLU A 63 -7.22 -14.19 -8.65
CA GLU A 63 -7.36 -14.93 -7.39
C GLU A 63 -8.62 -15.80 -7.38
N GLN A 64 -9.72 -15.33 -7.99
CA GLN A 64 -10.93 -16.14 -8.16
C GLN A 64 -10.66 -17.34 -9.08
N GLY A 65 -10.01 -17.10 -10.23
CA GLY A 65 -9.63 -18.17 -11.17
C GLY A 65 -8.68 -19.18 -10.53
N ARG A 66 -7.68 -18.70 -9.78
CA ARG A 66 -6.73 -19.53 -9.04
C ARG A 66 -7.44 -20.42 -8.03
N ARG A 67 -8.37 -19.89 -7.24
CA ARG A 67 -9.16 -20.66 -6.26
C ARG A 67 -9.98 -21.76 -6.94
N GLU A 68 -10.61 -21.45 -8.07
CA GLU A 68 -11.38 -22.43 -8.81
C GLU A 68 -10.49 -23.56 -9.36
N LEU A 69 -9.34 -23.22 -9.96
CA LEU A 69 -8.36 -24.19 -10.45
C LEU A 69 -7.77 -25.04 -9.32
N THR A 70 -7.43 -24.43 -8.20
CA THR A 70 -6.92 -25.12 -7.00
C THR A 70 -7.95 -26.13 -6.49
N ARG A 71 -9.24 -25.76 -6.44
CA ARG A 71 -10.33 -26.66 -6.02
C ARG A 71 -10.52 -27.82 -7.01
N LYS A 72 -10.53 -27.54 -8.32
CA LYS A 72 -10.63 -28.58 -9.37
C LYS A 72 -9.47 -29.57 -9.27
N LEU A 73 -8.24 -29.05 -9.12
CA LEU A 73 -7.03 -29.85 -9.01
C LEU A 73 -6.99 -30.68 -7.72
N GLY A 74 -7.42 -30.11 -6.59
CA GLY A 74 -7.56 -30.82 -5.32
C GLY A 74 -8.49 -32.03 -5.45
N ARG A 75 -9.66 -31.85 -6.08
CA ARG A 75 -10.62 -32.95 -6.34
C ARG A 75 -10.03 -34.05 -7.22
N GLU A 76 -9.32 -33.69 -8.28
CA GLU A 76 -8.66 -34.66 -9.18
C GLU A 76 -7.53 -35.43 -8.49
N LEU A 77 -6.91 -34.85 -7.47
CA LEU A 77 -5.85 -35.48 -6.68
C LEU A 77 -6.38 -36.22 -5.44
N GLY A 78 -7.70 -36.27 -5.23
CA GLY A 78 -8.31 -36.92 -4.06
C GLY A 78 -8.05 -36.20 -2.74
N LEU A 79 -7.78 -34.89 -2.78
CA LEU A 79 -7.68 -34.04 -1.60
C LEU A 79 -9.10 -33.58 -1.25
N ASP A 80 -9.76 -34.29 -0.31
CA ASP A 80 -11.16 -34.07 0.10
C ASP A 80 -11.44 -32.71 0.77
N SER A 81 -10.40 -31.93 1.04
CA SER A 81 -10.58 -30.59 1.61
C SER A 81 -10.89 -29.58 0.50
N ASP A 82 -12.02 -28.88 0.62
CA ASP A 82 -12.39 -27.67 -0.15
C ASP A 82 -11.36 -26.51 -0.08
N GLY A 83 -10.25 -26.73 0.64
CA GLY A 83 -9.11 -25.83 0.77
C GLY A 83 -7.77 -26.56 0.77
N ALA A 84 -7.58 -27.56 -0.11
CA ALA A 84 -6.26 -28.15 -0.32
C ALA A 84 -5.24 -27.05 -0.61
N GLY A 85 -4.33 -26.79 0.33
CA GLY A 85 -3.35 -25.72 0.20
C GLY A 85 -2.44 -25.97 -1.00
N LEU A 86 -1.98 -24.90 -1.66
CA LEU A 86 -1.11 -24.98 -2.85
C LEU A 86 0.13 -25.88 -2.61
N ALA A 87 0.60 -25.95 -1.35
CA ALA A 87 1.69 -26.84 -0.93
C ALA A 87 1.32 -28.33 -0.99
N ALA A 88 0.14 -28.71 -0.48
CA ALA A 88 -0.34 -30.10 -0.51
C ALA A 88 -0.58 -30.58 -1.96
N ILE A 89 -1.04 -29.68 -2.82
CA ILE A 89 -1.14 -29.93 -4.26
C ILE A 89 0.26 -30.13 -4.85
N ALA A 90 1.21 -29.23 -4.57
CA ALA A 90 2.56 -29.33 -5.10
C ALA A 90 3.31 -30.59 -4.64
N GLU A 91 3.05 -31.08 -3.42
CA GLU A 91 3.60 -32.36 -2.91
C GLU A 91 3.03 -33.59 -3.63
N LYS A 92 1.77 -33.53 -4.09
CA LYS A 92 1.14 -34.61 -4.86
C LYS A 92 1.47 -34.56 -6.35
N LEU A 93 1.88 -33.40 -6.86
CA LEU A 93 2.38 -33.20 -8.22
C LEU A 93 3.89 -33.48 -8.27
N ASP A 94 4.25 -34.75 -8.42
CA ASP A 94 5.63 -35.16 -8.58
C ASP A 94 6.31 -34.49 -9.79
N GLY A 95 7.59 -34.13 -9.64
CA GLY A 95 8.45 -33.69 -10.74
C GLY A 95 8.81 -32.19 -10.75
N GLN A 96 9.02 -31.63 -11.94
CA GLN A 96 9.40 -30.22 -12.11
C GLN A 96 8.24 -29.27 -11.77
N LEU A 97 7.01 -29.68 -12.05
CA LEU A 97 5.82 -28.84 -11.90
C LEU A 97 5.50 -28.54 -10.42
N GLY A 98 5.59 -29.54 -9.53
CA GLY A 98 5.47 -29.32 -8.08
C GLY A 98 6.51 -28.35 -7.53
N ARG A 99 7.77 -28.48 -7.97
CA ARG A 99 8.86 -27.55 -7.59
C ARG A 99 8.59 -26.13 -8.05
N ASP A 100 8.15 -25.94 -9.30
CA ASP A 100 7.80 -24.63 -9.84
C ASP A 100 6.66 -23.98 -9.03
N LEU A 101 5.63 -24.75 -8.66
CA LEU A 101 4.52 -24.25 -7.85
C LEU A 101 4.94 -23.85 -6.42
N GLN A 102 5.85 -24.60 -5.80
CA GLN A 102 6.41 -24.24 -4.49
C GLN A 102 7.23 -22.95 -4.57
N ASN A 103 8.07 -22.80 -5.60
CA ASN A 103 8.85 -21.59 -5.84
C ASN A 103 7.93 -20.38 -6.07
N LEU A 104 6.85 -20.56 -6.84
CA LEU A 104 5.87 -19.50 -7.08
C LEU A 104 5.13 -19.12 -5.81
N LYS A 105 4.72 -20.08 -4.98
CA LYS A 105 4.14 -19.80 -3.66
C LYS A 105 5.08 -18.96 -2.81
N SER A 106 6.36 -19.33 -2.72
CA SER A 106 7.35 -18.58 -1.96
C SER A 106 7.52 -17.16 -2.50
N THR A 107 7.59 -17.02 -3.83
CA THR A 107 7.71 -15.72 -4.49
C THR A 107 6.51 -14.83 -4.22
N LEU A 108 5.30 -15.36 -4.36
CA LEU A 108 4.06 -14.64 -4.07
C LEU A 108 3.97 -14.21 -2.61
N SER A 109 4.36 -15.07 -1.67
CA SER A 109 4.41 -14.72 -0.24
C SER A 109 5.33 -13.52 -0.01
N ALA A 110 6.55 -13.57 -0.54
CA ALA A 110 7.52 -12.48 -0.39
C ALA A 110 7.01 -11.17 -1.03
N LEU A 111 6.32 -11.25 -2.17
CA LEU A 111 5.73 -10.08 -2.82
C LEU A 111 4.57 -9.49 -2.01
N VAL A 112 3.71 -10.33 -1.44
CA VAL A 112 2.63 -9.87 -0.55
C VAL A 112 3.21 -9.17 0.67
N ASP A 113 4.23 -9.76 1.30
CA ASP A 113 4.91 -9.15 2.45
C ASP A 113 5.46 -7.77 2.07
N ALA A 114 6.16 -7.66 0.93
CA ALA A 114 6.69 -6.40 0.42
C ALA A 114 5.58 -5.35 0.16
N VAL A 115 4.47 -5.75 -0.46
CA VAL A 115 3.31 -4.85 -0.67
C VAL A 115 2.75 -4.36 0.66
N THR A 116 2.60 -5.24 1.65
CA THR A 116 2.04 -4.84 2.96
C THR A 116 2.97 -3.90 3.72
N GLU A 117 4.28 -4.13 3.67
CA GLU A 117 5.29 -3.26 4.27
C GLU A 117 5.29 -1.88 3.59
N LEU A 118 5.38 -1.82 2.26
CA LEU A 118 5.37 -0.58 1.51
C LEU A 118 4.09 0.22 1.72
N ASN A 119 2.94 -0.45 1.78
CA ASN A 119 1.66 0.20 2.09
C ASN A 119 1.66 0.82 3.49
N SER A 120 2.19 0.11 4.48
CA SER A 120 2.31 0.62 5.85
C SER A 120 3.23 1.85 5.91
N LEU A 121 4.37 1.81 5.24
CA LEU A 121 5.32 2.93 5.19
C LEU A 121 4.73 4.15 4.47
N ASN A 122 4.10 3.95 3.31
CA ASN A 122 3.47 5.04 2.56
C ASN A 122 2.33 5.68 3.36
N LYS A 123 1.53 4.87 4.07
CA LYS A 123 0.49 5.38 4.98
C LYS A 123 1.07 6.27 6.08
N GLN A 124 2.14 5.81 6.74
CA GLN A 124 2.82 6.59 7.78
C GLN A 124 3.38 7.93 7.24
N LEU A 125 3.94 7.90 6.03
CA LEU A 125 4.43 9.10 5.36
C LEU A 125 3.30 10.10 5.06
N ILE A 126 2.17 9.62 4.54
CA ILE A 126 0.98 10.44 4.27
C ILE A 126 0.48 11.07 5.58
N GLU A 127 0.34 10.29 6.64
CA GLU A 127 -0.11 10.79 7.95
C GLU A 127 0.85 11.85 8.51
N PHE A 128 2.15 11.63 8.40
CA PHE A 128 3.16 12.60 8.81
C PHE A 128 3.06 13.90 8.00
N SER A 129 2.97 13.82 6.68
CA SER A 129 2.82 14.99 5.81
C SER A 129 1.57 15.79 6.14
N ILE A 130 0.43 15.14 6.37
CA ILE A 130 -0.82 15.80 6.78
C ILE A 130 -0.67 16.49 8.13
N ARG A 131 -0.06 15.82 9.13
CA ARG A 131 0.19 16.43 10.44
C ARG A 131 1.08 17.67 10.33
N SER A 132 2.14 17.61 9.54
CA SER A 132 3.06 18.71 9.31
C SER A 132 2.37 19.91 8.65
N VAL A 133 1.59 19.67 7.59
CA VAL A 133 0.81 20.75 6.93
C VAL A 133 -0.19 21.38 7.89
N LYS A 134 -0.95 20.57 8.65
CA LYS A 134 -1.91 21.06 9.66
C LYS A 134 -1.20 21.88 10.75
N GLY A 135 -0.05 21.44 11.21
CA GLY A 135 0.78 22.14 12.19
C GLY A 135 1.26 23.50 11.67
N SER A 136 1.77 23.53 10.43
CA SER A 136 2.17 24.78 9.77
C SER A 136 1.01 25.74 9.60
N VAL A 137 -0.16 25.26 9.15
CA VAL A 137 -1.39 26.08 9.05
C VAL A 137 -1.82 26.61 10.42
N ALA A 138 -1.81 25.77 11.46
CA ALA A 138 -2.15 26.19 12.82
C ALA A 138 -1.17 27.23 13.38
N PHE A 139 0.13 27.08 13.09
CA PHE A 139 1.16 28.04 13.45
C PHE A 139 0.95 29.39 12.76
N LEU A 140 0.74 29.39 11.44
CA LEU A 140 0.43 30.60 10.68
C LEU A 140 -0.87 31.25 11.20
N LYS A 141 -1.91 30.44 11.45
CA LYS A 141 -3.17 30.93 12.00
C LYS A 141 -2.96 31.60 13.36
N LYS A 142 -2.21 30.97 14.27
CA LYS A 142 -1.86 31.56 15.57
C LYS A 142 -1.08 32.86 15.41
N ARG A 143 -0.12 32.93 14.47
CA ARG A 143 0.73 34.12 14.26
C ARG A 143 -0.02 35.29 13.63
N PHE A 144 -0.91 35.03 12.67
CA PHE A 144 -1.64 36.07 11.93
C PHE A 144 -2.95 36.49 12.62
N PHE A 145 -3.67 35.57 13.27
CA PHE A 145 -4.94 35.88 13.94
C PHE A 145 -4.80 36.24 15.42
N ASN A 146 -3.68 35.92 16.09
CA ASN A 146 -3.37 36.45 17.44
C ASN A 146 -2.39 37.62 17.41
N ALA A 147 -2.00 38.12 16.24
CA ALA A 147 -1.37 39.44 16.12
C ALA A 147 -2.43 40.54 16.22
N GLY A 148 -3.17 40.55 17.34
CA GLY A 148 -3.97 41.70 17.74
C GLY A 148 -3.01 42.79 18.22
N THR A 149 -2.35 43.48 17.29
CA THR A 149 -1.45 44.59 17.64
C THR A 149 -2.21 45.91 17.78
N TYR A 150 -3.47 45.99 17.39
CA TYR A 150 -4.36 47.12 17.70
C TYR A 150 -5.82 46.59 17.68
N SER A 151 -6.53 46.64 18.81
CA SER A 151 -7.99 46.49 18.77
C SER A 151 -8.61 47.79 18.26
N ALA A 152 -9.77 47.71 17.60
CA ALA A 152 -10.50 48.88 17.12
C ALA A 152 -10.93 49.83 18.26
N GLU A 153 -10.90 49.38 19.53
CA GLU A 153 -11.11 50.22 20.71
C GLU A 153 -9.82 50.83 21.32
N GLY A 154 -8.65 50.69 20.67
CA GLY A 154 -7.42 51.36 21.12
C GLY A 154 -6.84 50.85 22.45
N MET A 155 -7.23 49.64 22.90
CA MET A 155 -6.72 49.05 24.13
C MET A 155 -5.41 48.30 23.84
N ILE A 156 -4.27 48.93 24.14
CA ILE A 156 -2.94 48.31 24.06
C ILE A 156 -2.84 47.19 25.09
N ASN A 157 -2.42 46.01 24.64
CA ASN A 157 -2.14 44.86 25.50
C ASN A 157 -1.07 45.25 26.54
N GLN A 158 -1.41 45.23 27.82
CA GLN A 158 -0.64 45.79 28.94
C GLN A 158 0.76 45.18 29.14
N GLN A 159 1.11 44.12 28.42
CA GLN A 159 2.46 43.55 28.45
C GLN A 159 3.50 44.41 27.69
N ILE A 160 3.09 45.30 26.79
CA ILE A 160 4.02 46.19 26.05
C ILE A 160 4.22 47.52 26.79
N SER A 161 3.27 47.95 27.63
CA SER A 161 3.37 49.25 28.33
C SER A 161 4.46 49.27 29.42
N THR A 162 4.79 48.11 30.01
CA THR A 162 5.86 48.01 31.02
C THR A 162 7.26 48.18 30.44
N LEU A 163 7.47 47.82 29.16
CA LEU A 163 8.75 48.03 28.47
C LEU A 163 8.98 49.49 28.07
N SER A 164 7.92 50.23 27.75
CA SER A 164 7.99 51.65 27.37
C SER A 164 8.32 52.59 28.55
N MET A 165 8.05 52.18 29.78
CA MET A 165 8.29 53.01 30.98
C MET A 165 9.74 52.97 31.47
N ILE A 166 10.57 52.05 30.97
CA ILE A 166 11.98 51.90 31.39
C ILE A 166 12.91 52.86 30.63
N HIS A 167 12.47 53.43 29.50
CA HIS A 167 13.33 54.25 28.63
C HIS A 167 13.21 55.77 28.82
N ASN A 168 12.45 56.25 29.80
CA ASN A 168 12.27 57.69 30.04
C ASN A 168 12.56 58.11 31.50
N ARG A 169 13.64 57.56 32.05
CA ARG A 169 14.29 58.08 33.26
C ARG A 169 15.80 58.14 33.02
N ALA A 170 16.23 59.24 32.41
CA ALA A 170 17.60 59.75 32.45
C ALA A 170 17.50 61.28 32.59
#